data_AF-A0A0N4TBV6-F1
#
_entry.id   AF-A0A0N4TBV6-F1
#
_cell.length_a   1.000
_cell.length_b   1.000
_cell.length_c   1.000
_cell.angle_alpha   90.00
_cell.angle_beta   90.00
_cell.angle_gamma   90.00
#
_symmetry.space_group_name_H-M   'P 1'
#
loop_
_entity.id
_entity.type
_entity.pdbx_description
1 polymer ?
#
loop_
_entity_poly.entity_id
_entity_poly.type
_entity_poly.pdbx_seq_one_letter_code
_entity_poly.pdbx_strand_id
1 'polypeptide(L)' 'MGIGLRLQRLLACCKTEEDKQNLLKSCEILLSEKGMGERFKVMSIFPKTLENILSQRKGPAGFAVI' A
#
# COMPACT_ATOMS: atom_id res chain seq x y z
N MET A 1 3.18 -3.91 -1.20
CA MET A 1 1.93 -4.25 -0.46
C MET A 1 0.70 -4.42 -1.37
N GLY A 2 0.83 -4.92 -2.61
CA GLY A 2 -0.29 -5.46 -3.41
C GLY A 2 -1.50 -4.56 -3.71
N ILE A 3 -1.49 -3.27 -3.36
CA ILE A 3 -2.68 -2.42 -3.44
C ILE A 3 -3.25 -2.29 -4.87
N GLY A 4 -2.38 -2.23 -5.89
CA GLY A 4 -2.82 -2.22 -7.29
C GLY A 4 -3.57 -3.49 -7.71
N LEU A 5 -3.11 -4.67 -7.27
CA LEU A 5 -3.81 -5.94 -7.53
C LEU A 5 -5.18 -5.97 -6.85
N ARG A 6 -5.29 -5.41 -5.63
CA ARG A 6 -6.56 -5.32 -4.92
C ARG A 6 -7.52 -4.34 -5.61
N LEU A 7 -7.02 -3.20 -6.07
CA LEU A 7 -7.81 -2.20 -6.79
C LEU A 7 -8.42 -2.80 -8.06
N GLN A 8 -7.63 -3.52 -8.87
CA GLN A 8 -8.13 -4.19 -10.08
C GLN A 8 -9.28 -5.17 -9.78
N ARG A 9 -9.13 -5.99 -8.73
CA ARG A 9 -10.19 -6.92 -8.31
C ARG A 9 -11.44 -6.20 -7.82
N LEU A 10 -11.30 -5.09 -7.09
CA LEU A 10 -12.43 -4.32 -6.62
C LEU A 10 -13.18 -3.63 -7.77
N LEU A 11 -12.45 -3.04 -8.72
CA LEU A 11 -13.04 -2.41 -9.90
C LEU A 11 -13.84 -3.40 -10.75
N ALA A 12 -13.39 -4.66 -10.82
CA ALA A 12 -14.12 -5.72 -11.51
C ALA A 12 -15.42 -6.13 -10.79
N CYS A 13 -15.54 -5.86 -9.48
CA CYS A 13 -16.73 -6.19 -8.69
C CYS A 13 -17.71 -5.01 -8.52
N CYS A 14 -17.32 -3.78 -8.89
CA CYS A 14 -18.18 -2.61 -8.79
C CYS A 14 -19.40 -2.75 -9.72
N LYS A 15 -20.59 -2.47 -9.18
CA LYS A 15 -21.86 -2.58 -9.90
C LYS A 15 -22.24 -1.31 -10.65
N THR A 16 -21.77 -0.16 -10.17
CA THR A 16 -22.04 1.15 -10.76
C THR A 16 -20.74 1.82 -11.20
N GLU A 17 -20.85 2.69 -12.21
CA GLU A 17 -19.71 3.51 -12.64
C GLU A 17 -19.33 4.54 -11.57
N GLU A 18 -20.30 5.01 -10.77
CA GLU A 18 -20.05 5.91 -9.65
C GLU A 18 -19.13 5.25 -8.60
N ASP A 19 -19.39 4.00 -8.24
CA ASP A 19 -18.53 3.24 -7.31
C ASP A 19 -17.10 3.09 -7.84
N LYS A 20 -16.95 2.82 -9.15
CA LYS A 20 -15.62 2.71 -9.78
C LYS A 20 -14.87 4.03 -9.70
N GLN A 21 -15.53 5.14 -10.02
CA GLN A 21 -14.92 6.47 -9.98
C GLN A 21 -14.53 6.87 -8.56
N ASN A 22 -15.40 6.61 -7.59
CA ASN A 22 -15.12 6.87 -6.18
C ASN A 22 -13.92 6.06 -5.68
N LEU A 23 -13.82 4.80 -6.11
CA LEU A 23 -12.70 3.93 -5.73
C LEU A 23 -11.37 4.39 -6.34
N LEU A 24 -11.37 4.78 -7.63
CA LEU A 24 -10.18 5.33 -8.29
C LEU A 24 -9.70 6.62 -7.63
N LYS A 25 -10.61 7.58 -7.39
CA LYS A 25 -10.29 8.83 -6.70
C LYS A 25 -9.72 8.58 -5.30
N SER A 26 -10.32 7.66 -4.56
CA SER A 26 -9.85 7.31 -3.22
C SER A 26 -8.44 6.71 -3.25
N CYS A 27 -8.15 5.85 -4.23
CA CYS A 27 -6.81 5.30 -4.41
C CYS A 27 -5.78 6.37 -4.80
N GLU A 28 -6.17 7.31 -5.68
CA GLU A 28 -5.32 8.44 -6.07
C GLU A 28 -4.99 9.34 -4.87
N ILE A 29 -5.97 9.67 -4.03
CA ILE A 29 -5.74 10.46 -2.81
C ILE A 29 -4.73 9.75 -1.88
N LEU A 30 -4.81 8.43 -1.74
CA LEU A 30 -3.93 7.66 -0.86
C LEU A 30 -2.49 7.54 -1.38
N LEU A 31 -2.31 7.41 -2.70
CA LEU A 31 -1.03 7.04 -3.31
C LEU A 31 -0.30 8.19 -4.02
N SER A 32 -1.00 9.24 -4.42
CA SER A 32 -0.39 10.35 -5.16
C SER A 32 0.49 11.23 -4.28
N GLU A 33 1.51 11.83 -4.90
CA GLU A 33 2.40 12.81 -4.27
C GLU A 33 1.64 14.07 -3.82
N LYS A 34 0.68 14.52 -4.66
CA LYS A 34 -0.21 15.65 -4.35
C LYS A 34 -1.15 15.34 -3.18
N GLY A 35 -1.55 14.08 -3.04
CA GLY A 35 -2.37 13.57 -1.96
C GLY A 35 -1.54 13.17 -0.74
N MET A 36 -1.79 11.96 -0.25
CA MET A 36 -1.20 11.42 0.98
C MET A 36 0.06 10.58 0.76
N GLY A 37 0.35 10.15 -0.48
CA GLY A 37 1.37 9.14 -0.77
C GLY A 37 2.78 9.51 -0.31
N GLU A 38 3.14 10.79 -0.41
CA GLU A 38 4.42 11.28 0.10
C GLU A 38 4.32 11.94 1.47
N ARG A 39 3.15 12.48 1.82
CA ARG A 39 2.96 13.23 3.08
C ARG A 39 2.86 12.30 4.27
N PHE A 40 2.22 11.14 4.10
CA PHE A 40 2.07 10.13 5.14
C PHE A 40 3.26 9.19 5.12
N LYS A 41 3.98 9.13 6.24
CA LYS A 41 5.11 8.24 6.43
C LYS A 41 4.71 7.07 7.30
N VAL A 42 5.25 5.90 6.99
CA VAL A 42 5.03 4.67 7.74
C VAL A 42 6.36 4.24 8.35
N MET A 43 6.35 3.88 9.63
CA MET A 43 7.49 3.27 10.30
C MET A 43 7.08 1.93 10.93
N SER A 44 8.06 1.08 11.18
CA SER A 44 7.87 -0.15 11.91
C SER A 44 9.01 -0.35 12.90
N ILE A 45 8.69 -0.86 14.09
CA ILE A 45 9.62 -1.10 15.18
C ILE A 45 9.54 -2.58 15.53
N PHE A 46 10.71 -3.23 15.62
CA PHE A 46 10.81 -4.66 15.92
C PHE A 46 11.79 -4.89 17.06
N PRO A 47 11.57 -5.94 17.87
CA PRO A 47 12.55 -6.38 18.85
C PRO A 47 13.82 -6.90 18.15
N LYS A 48 14.99 -6.64 18.75
CA LYS A 48 16.29 -7.08 18.22
C LYS A 48 16.38 -8.60 18.00
N THR A 49 15.60 -9.38 18.74
CA THR A 49 15.53 -10.84 18.57
C THR A 49 15.09 -11.28 17.17
N LEU A 50 14.44 -10.40 16.40
CA LEU A 50 14.00 -10.69 15.03
C LEU A 50 15.02 -10.28 13.95
N GLU A 51 16.19 -9.74 14.33
CA GLU A 51 17.20 -9.22 13.41
C GLU A 51 17.61 -10.26 12.34
N ASN A 52 17.89 -11.50 12.75
CA ASN A 52 18.26 -12.57 11.81
C ASN A 52 17.16 -12.87 10.78
N ILE A 53 15.90 -12.86 11.21
CA ILE A 53 14.74 -13.13 10.35
C ILE A 53 14.54 -11.99 9.35
N LEU A 54 14.67 -10.74 9.81
CA LEU A 54 14.52 -9.56 8.97
C LEU A 54 15.66 -9.48 7.94
N SER A 55 16.89 -9.79 8.32
CA SER A 55 18.04 -9.83 7.41
C SER A 55 17.86 -10.84 6.28
N GLN A 56 17.38 -12.05 6.60
CA GLN A 56 17.09 -13.08 5.58
C GLN A 56 15.99 -12.65 4.60
N ARG A 57 15.00 -11.89 5.07
CA ARG A 57 13.86 -11.40 4.28
C ARG A 57 14.12 -10.08 3.57
N LYS A 58 15.33 -9.51 3.71
CA LYS A 58 15.71 -8.18 3.20
C LYS A 58 14.81 -7.05 3.77
N GLY A 59 14.46 -7.17 5.04
CA GLY A 59 13.65 -6.21 5.78
C GLY A 59 12.19 -6.63 5.96
N PRO A 60 11.39 -5.77 6.62
CA PRO A 60 9.98 -6.02 6.84
C PRO A 60 9.18 -5.83 5.56
N ALA A 61 8.11 -6.63 5.42
CA ALA A 61 7.24 -6.55 4.25
C ALA A 61 6.66 -5.14 4.11
N GLY A 62 6.78 -4.54 2.92
CA GLY A 62 6.32 -3.18 2.65
C GLY A 62 7.32 -2.07 3.00
N PHE A 63 8.52 -2.41 3.50
CA PHE A 63 9.59 -1.46 3.82
C PHE A 63 10.89 -1.75 3.06
N ALA A 64 10.87 -2.67 2.11
CA ALA A 64 12.03 -2.95 1.26
C ALA A 64 12.32 -1.75 0.35
N VAL A 65 13.61 -1.43 0.19
CA VAL A 65 14.07 -0.43 -0.77
C VAL A 65 13.84 -0.97 -2.18
N ILE A 66 13.16 -0.20 -3.03
CA ILE A 66 12.93 -0.50 -4.45
C ILE A 66 14.18 -0.13 -5.24
#